data_AF-A0A956ZZF3-F1
#
_entry.id   AF-A0A956ZZF3-F1
#
_cell.length_a   1.000
_cell.length_b   1.000
_cell.length_c   1.000
_cell.angle_alpha   90.00
_cell.angle_beta   90.00
_cell.angle_gamma   90.00
#
_symmetry.space_group_name_H-M   'P 1'
#
loop_
_entity.id
_entity.type
_entity.pdbx_description
1 polymer ?
#
loop_
_entity_poly.entity_id
_entity_poly.type
_entity_poly.pdbx_seq_one_letter_code
_entity_poly.pdbx_strand_id
1 'polypeptide(L)'
;MKHVVSVGLGSSTRDSYIETELLGEPIIIERRGTNGSVQQAIKLIEELDGKVDAFGLGGTDLFIQIAGRRYYLRESLGIARHAKKTPLVCGAGLKDTLERKVIKDLDAVLKWKDKKCLVVSAVDRFGMAEAL
;
A
#
# COMPACT_ATOMS: atom_id res chain seq x y z
N MET A 1 3.33 13.48 17.88
CA MET A 1 2.12 12.81 17.38
C MET A 1 2.08 12.93 15.88
N LYS A 2 2.28 11.81 15.20
CA LYS A 2 2.27 11.73 13.75
C LYS A 2 0.85 11.54 13.22
N HIS A 3 0.58 12.01 12.01
CA HIS A 3 -0.71 11.84 11.34
C HIS A 3 -0.52 11.30 9.92
N VAL A 4 -1.08 10.14 9.63
CA VAL A 4 -1.00 9.46 8.34
C VAL A 4 -2.39 9.19 7.80
N VAL A 5 -2.62 9.57 6.54
CA VAL A 5 -3.92 9.40 5.88
C VAL A 5 -3.78 8.50 4.66
N SER A 6 -4.49 7.38 4.65
CA SER A 6 -4.67 6.54 3.47
C SER A 6 -5.82 7.09 2.63
N VAL A 7 -5.51 7.65 1.46
CA VAL A 7 -6.50 8.12 0.48
C VAL A 7 -6.62 7.08 -0.63
N GLY A 8 -7.82 6.60 -0.91
CA GLY A 8 -8.01 5.58 -1.95
C GLY A 8 -9.37 5.58 -2.62
N LEU A 9 -9.43 4.95 -3.79
CA LEU A 9 -10.64 4.87 -4.63
C LEU A 9 -11.73 3.93 -4.06
N GLY A 10 -11.45 3.24 -2.96
CA GLY A 10 -12.43 2.35 -2.33
C GLY A 10 -13.61 3.10 -1.70
N SER A 11 -14.62 2.33 -1.27
CA SER A 11 -15.79 2.86 -0.56
C SER A 11 -15.43 3.66 0.69
N SER A 12 -16.11 4.79 0.88
CA SER A 12 -16.06 5.61 2.10
C SER A 12 -16.79 4.98 3.29
N THR A 13 -17.60 3.94 3.06
CA THR A 13 -18.24 3.17 4.15
C THR A 13 -17.25 2.40 5.02
N ARG A 14 -15.99 2.29 4.57
CA ARG A 14 -14.87 1.67 5.30
C ARG A 14 -13.88 2.71 5.80
N ASP A 15 -14.30 3.95 5.90
CA ASP A 15 -13.47 4.99 6.48
C ASP A 15 -13.31 4.72 7.96
N SER A 16 -12.08 4.92 8.43
CA SER A 16 -11.70 4.54 9.78
C SER A 16 -10.67 5.52 10.32
N TYR A 17 -10.67 5.67 11.63
CA TYR A 17 -9.76 6.50 12.38
C TYR A 17 -9.26 5.70 13.58
N ILE A 18 -7.95 5.62 13.74
CA ILE A 18 -7.32 4.90 14.86
C ILE A 18 -6.17 5.75 15.40
N GLU A 19 -6.14 5.87 16.72
CA GLU A 19 -4.97 6.36 17.45
C GLU A 19 -4.24 5.16 18.03
N THR A 20 -2.94 5.06 17.77
CA THR A 20 -2.12 3.96 18.27
C THR A 20 -0.69 4.42 18.51
N GLU A 21 0.16 3.53 18.99
CA GLU A 21 1.59 3.78 19.16
C GLU A 21 2.37 2.83 18.26
N LEU A 22 3.27 3.37 17.44
CA LEU A 22 4.18 2.58 16.62
C LEU A 22 5.62 2.98 16.94
N LEU A 23 6.42 1.99 17.33
CA LEU A 23 7.84 2.18 17.67
C LEU A 23 8.05 3.28 18.74
N GLY A 24 7.12 3.43 19.69
CA GLY A 24 7.19 4.45 20.74
C GLY A 24 6.68 5.84 20.33
N GLU A 25 6.19 6.04 19.10
CA GLU A 25 5.59 7.31 18.66
C GLU A 25 4.06 7.18 18.56
N PRO A 26 3.30 8.08 19.22
CA PRO A 26 1.85 8.15 19.04
C PRO A 26 1.51 8.61 17.62
N ILE A 27 0.67 7.84 16.95
CA ILE A 27 0.28 8.05 15.55
C ILE A 27 -1.23 7.95 15.37
N ILE A 28 -1.76 8.90 14.60
CA ILE A 28 -3.11 8.88 14.05
C ILE A 28 -3.03 8.24 12.67
N ILE A 29 -3.85 7.22 12.44
CA ILE A 29 -3.98 6.53 11.16
C ILE A 29 -5.42 6.66 10.70
N GLU A 30 -5.61 7.32 9.56
CA GLU A 30 -6.91 7.45 8.91
C GLU A 30 -6.96 6.69 7.60
N ARG A 31 -8.14 6.15 7.30
CA ARG A 31 -8.48 5.67 5.97
C ARG A 31 -9.66 6.49 5.45
N ARG A 32 -9.51 7.03 4.24
CA ARG A 32 -10.54 7.79 3.52
C ARG A 32 -10.73 7.25 2.11
N GLY A 33 -11.96 6.84 1.81
CA GLY A 33 -12.42 6.33 0.53
C GLY A 33 -13.09 7.40 -0.31
N THR A 34 -12.91 7.34 -1.63
CA THR A 34 -13.48 8.32 -2.56
C THR A 34 -14.53 7.73 -3.51
N ASN A 35 -15.03 6.53 -3.21
CA ASN A 35 -16.15 5.89 -3.94
C ASN A 35 -15.90 5.81 -5.45
N GLY A 36 -14.67 5.50 -5.86
CA GLY A 36 -14.24 5.40 -7.25
C GLY A 36 -13.86 6.74 -7.91
N SER A 37 -14.02 7.87 -7.22
CA SER A 37 -13.71 9.19 -7.78
C SER A 37 -12.23 9.56 -7.64
N VAL A 38 -11.53 9.58 -8.77
CA VAL A 38 -10.15 10.08 -8.87
C VAL A 38 -10.06 11.56 -8.53
N GLN A 39 -11.03 12.36 -8.98
CA GLN A 39 -11.05 13.81 -8.71
C GLN A 39 -11.20 14.11 -7.22
N GLN A 40 -12.05 13.36 -6.51
CA GLN A 40 -12.17 13.51 -5.06
C GLN A 40 -10.89 13.07 -4.34
N ALA A 41 -10.21 12.03 -4.82
CA ALA A 41 -8.93 11.60 -4.25
C ALA A 41 -7.86 12.68 -4.41
N ILE A 42 -7.75 13.28 -5.59
CA ILE A 42 -6.85 14.41 -5.84
C ILE A 42 -7.17 15.59 -4.92
N LYS A 43 -8.45 15.99 -4.85
CA LYS A 43 -8.88 17.11 -4.00
C LYS A 43 -8.52 16.87 -2.54
N LEU A 44 -8.77 15.67 -2.02
CA LEU A 44 -8.46 15.32 -0.64
C LEU A 44 -6.94 15.34 -0.37
N ILE A 45 -6.14 14.85 -1.32
CA ILE A 45 -4.67 14.93 -1.23
C ILE A 45 -4.21 16.38 -1.21
N GLU A 46 -4.68 17.23 -2.12
CA GLU A 46 -4.33 18.65 -2.18
C GLU A 46 -4.74 19.41 -0.91
N GLU A 47 -5.92 19.10 -0.36
CA GLU A 47 -6.43 19.70 0.88
C GLU A 47 -5.57 19.35 2.10
N LEU A 48 -4.98 18.15 2.12
CA LEU A 48 -4.19 17.61 3.23
C LEU A 48 -2.68 17.76 3.03
N ASP A 49 -2.22 18.11 1.84
CA ASP A 49 -0.80 18.22 1.52
C ASP A 49 -0.10 19.28 2.37
N GLY A 50 0.94 18.87 3.09
CA GLY A 50 1.62 19.68 4.09
C GLY A 50 0.91 19.80 5.45
N LYS A 51 -0.23 19.12 5.65
CA LYS A 51 -0.96 19.07 6.93
C LYS A 51 -0.88 17.70 7.63
N VAL A 52 -0.45 16.67 6.90
CA VAL A 52 -0.25 15.31 7.42
C VAL A 52 1.18 14.87 7.15
N ASP A 53 1.70 13.95 7.96
CA ASP A 53 3.09 13.51 7.89
C ASP A 53 3.35 12.56 6.71
N ALA A 54 2.35 11.77 6.31
CA ALA A 54 2.44 10.90 5.14
C ALA A 54 1.07 10.54 4.56
N PHE A 55 1.04 10.25 3.27
CA PHE A 55 -0.07 9.63 2.59
C PHE A 55 0.19 8.17 2.27
N GLY A 56 -0.84 7.34 2.45
CA GLY A 56 -0.94 6.02 1.85
C GLY A 56 -1.87 6.05 0.64
N LEU A 57 -1.43 5.54 -0.52
CA LEU A 57 -2.30 5.33 -1.67
C LEU A 57 -3.10 4.03 -1.48
N GLY A 58 -4.42 4.16 -1.34
CA GLY A 58 -5.31 3.04 -1.07
C GLY A 58 -6.01 2.52 -2.32
N GLY A 59 -6.11 1.20 -2.45
CA GLY A 59 -6.84 0.55 -3.55
C GLY A 59 -6.11 0.55 -4.90
N THR A 60 -4.87 1.04 -4.95
CA THR A 60 -3.98 0.94 -6.10
C THR A 60 -2.52 1.07 -5.66
N ASP A 61 -1.59 0.63 -6.51
CA ASP A 61 -0.15 0.76 -6.30
C ASP A 61 0.45 1.87 -7.18
N LEU A 62 1.60 2.43 -6.80
CA LEU A 62 2.36 3.32 -7.69
C LEU A 62 3.02 2.54 -8.83
N PHE A 63 3.47 1.33 -8.53
CA PHE A 63 4.11 0.42 -9.48
C PHE A 63 3.98 -1.03 -9.01
N ILE A 64 4.12 -1.95 -9.96
CA ILE A 64 4.33 -3.36 -9.68
C ILE A 64 5.82 -3.67 -9.85
N GLN A 65 6.39 -4.40 -8.88
CA GLN A 65 7.79 -4.84 -8.89
C GLN A 65 7.88 -6.28 -9.40
N ILE A 66 8.65 -6.51 -10.46
CA ILE A 66 8.86 -7.84 -11.05
C ILE A 66 10.34 -8.00 -11.36
N ALA A 67 10.99 -8.99 -10.76
CA ALA A 67 12.38 -9.37 -11.05
C ALA A 67 13.34 -8.16 -11.13
N GLY A 68 13.31 -7.28 -10.13
CA GLY A 68 14.16 -6.09 -10.07
C GLY A 68 13.65 -4.88 -10.89
N ARG A 69 12.60 -5.01 -11.70
CA ARG A 69 12.04 -3.93 -12.52
C ARG A 69 10.72 -3.40 -11.98
N ARG A 70 10.52 -2.07 -12.07
CA ARG A 70 9.28 -1.38 -11.73
C ARG A 70 8.43 -1.06 -12.95
N TYR A 71 7.15 -1.41 -12.88
CA TYR A 71 6.14 -1.10 -13.88
C TYR A 71 5.13 -0.14 -13.29
N TYR A 72 5.26 1.15 -13.61
CA TYR A 72 4.47 2.21 -13.02
C TYR A 72 3.04 2.27 -13.58
N LEU A 73 2.08 2.48 -12.69
CA LEU A 73 0.67 2.66 -13.05
C LEU A 73 0.41 4.15 -13.31
N ARG A 74 0.12 4.50 -14.57
CA ARG A 74 -0.02 5.90 -15.02
C ARG A 74 -1.08 6.68 -14.25
N GLU A 75 -2.22 6.05 -13.97
CA GLU A 75 -3.32 6.68 -13.22
C GLU A 75 -2.92 6.98 -11.76
N SER A 76 -2.32 6.00 -11.08
CA SER A 76 -1.80 6.15 -9.72
C SER A 76 -0.75 7.26 -9.62
N LEU A 77 0.18 7.34 -10.59
CA LEU A 77 1.13 8.44 -10.68
C LEU A 77 0.42 9.78 -10.92
N GLY A 78 -0.65 9.77 -11.70
CA GLY A 78 -1.50 10.91 -11.96
C GLY A 78 -2.16 11.49 -10.71
N ILE A 79 -2.49 10.65 -9.72
CA ILE A 79 -2.98 11.04 -8.39
C ILE A 79 -1.81 11.48 -7.50
N ALA A 80 -0.78 10.64 -7.42
CA ALA A 80 0.35 10.81 -6.51
C ALA A 80 1.08 12.14 -6.67
N ARG A 81 1.18 12.65 -7.92
CA ARG A 81 1.82 13.93 -8.21
C ARG A 81 1.15 15.14 -7.56
N HIS A 82 -0.06 15.02 -7.01
CA HIS A 82 -0.73 16.12 -6.31
C HIS A 82 -0.29 16.26 -4.85
N ALA A 83 0.36 15.24 -4.27
CA ALA A 83 1.09 15.39 -3.01
C ALA A 83 2.45 16.03 -3.31
N LYS A 84 2.60 17.33 -3.04
CA LYS A 84 3.82 18.10 -3.35
C LYS A 84 4.76 18.21 -2.16
N LYS A 85 4.20 18.31 -0.95
CA LYS A 85 4.95 18.55 0.29
C LYS A 85 5.04 17.29 1.14
N THR A 86 3.93 16.59 1.28
CA THR A 86 3.81 15.38 2.09
C THR A 86 4.21 14.15 1.27
N PRO A 87 5.04 13.24 1.81
CA PRO A 87 5.40 12.01 1.12
C PRO A 87 4.17 11.11 0.91
N LEU A 88 4.06 10.52 -0.28
CA LEU A 88 3.01 9.56 -0.62
C LEU A 88 3.63 8.21 -1.01
N VAL A 89 3.14 7.15 -0.37
CA VAL A 89 3.63 5.77 -0.56
C VAL A 89 2.47 4.81 -0.85
N CYS A 90 2.75 3.65 -1.45
CA CYS A 90 1.76 2.59 -1.71
C CYS A 90 2.03 1.27 -0.96
N GLY A 91 3.05 1.21 -0.11
CA GLY A 91 3.37 -0.01 0.64
C GLY A 91 4.06 -1.12 -0.16
N ALA A 92 4.34 -0.92 -1.46
CA ALA A 92 4.99 -1.91 -2.33
C ALA A 92 6.30 -2.51 -1.76
N GLY A 93 7.11 -1.71 -1.04
CA GLY A 93 8.33 -2.20 -0.40
C GLY A 93 8.08 -3.16 0.77
N LEU A 94 7.07 -2.87 1.61
CA LEU A 94 6.67 -3.77 2.68
C LEU A 94 6.07 -5.05 2.12
N LYS A 95 5.23 -4.94 1.08
CA LYS A 95 4.63 -6.09 0.39
C LYS A 95 5.70 -7.05 -0.13
N ASP A 96 6.65 -6.57 -0.93
CA ASP A 96 7.70 -7.41 -1.50
C ASP A 96 8.58 -8.05 -0.41
N THR A 97 8.86 -7.33 0.68
CA THR A 97 9.69 -7.85 1.78
C THR A 97 8.95 -8.92 2.60
N LEU A 98 7.75 -8.59 3.08
CA LEU A 98 7.03 -9.42 4.05
C LEU A 98 6.45 -10.68 3.40
N GLU A 99 5.91 -10.58 2.18
CA GLU A 99 5.33 -11.74 1.49
C GLU A 99 6.40 -12.82 1.24
N ARG A 100 7.59 -12.42 0.78
CA ARG A 100 8.74 -13.33 0.58
C ARG A 100 9.19 -13.96 1.89
N LYS A 101 9.23 -13.17 2.97
CA LYS A 101 9.65 -13.64 4.29
C LYS A 101 8.70 -14.71 4.82
N VAL A 102 7.39 -14.48 4.73
CA VAL A 102 6.37 -15.41 5.25
C VAL A 102 6.47 -16.79 4.59
N ILE A 103 6.71 -16.87 3.28
CA ILE A 103 6.90 -18.16 2.60
C ILE A 103 8.11 -18.90 3.17
N LYS A 104 9.25 -18.21 3.34
CA LYS A 104 10.48 -18.79 3.89
C LYS A 104 10.30 -19.24 5.35
N ASP A 105 9.66 -18.43 6.18
CA ASP A 105 9.42 -18.72 7.59
C ASP A 105 8.54 -19.97 7.77
N LEU A 106 7.58 -20.17 6.88
CA LEU A 106 6.62 -21.27 6.96
C LEU A 106 7.11 -22.57 6.30
N ASP A 107 8.20 -22.55 5.53
CA ASP A 107 8.66 -23.73 4.79
C ASP A 107 9.04 -24.89 5.70
N ALA A 108 9.60 -24.62 6.89
CA ALA A 108 9.93 -25.66 7.87
C ALA A 108 8.71 -26.48 8.33
N VAL A 109 7.53 -25.85 8.36
CA VAL A 109 6.27 -26.47 8.79
C VAL A 109 5.50 -27.03 7.61
N LEU A 110 5.41 -26.26 6.53
CA LEU A 110 4.55 -26.57 5.40
C LEU A 110 5.28 -27.40 4.34
N LYS A 111 6.58 -27.19 4.10
CA LYS A 111 7.37 -27.86 3.06
C LYS A 111 6.78 -27.65 1.67
N TRP A 112 7.07 -26.51 1.05
CA TRP A 112 6.37 -26.05 -0.16
C TRP A 112 6.67 -26.86 -1.42
N LYS A 113 7.87 -27.45 -1.52
CA LYS A 113 8.44 -28.07 -2.73
C LYS A 113 7.50 -28.99 -3.53
N ASP A 114 6.65 -29.75 -2.85
CA ASP A 114 5.76 -30.74 -3.48
C ASP A 114 4.27 -30.37 -3.37
N LYS A 115 3.97 -29.11 -3.01
CA LYS A 115 2.60 -28.61 -2.86
C LYS A 115 2.17 -27.81 -4.07
N LYS A 116 0.89 -27.96 -4.42
CA LYS A 116 0.22 -27.09 -5.39
C LYS A 116 -0.36 -25.90 -4.64
N CYS A 117 0.15 -24.70 -4.92
CA CYS A 117 -0.31 -23.46 -4.35
C CYS A 117 -1.03 -22.63 -5.41
N LEU A 118 -2.25 -22.17 -5.09
CA LEU A 118 -2.94 -21.19 -5.92
C LEU A 118 -2.43 -19.79 -5.57
N VAL A 119 -1.71 -19.17 -6.50
CA VAL A 119 -1.31 -17.76 -6.40
C VAL A 119 -2.20 -16.94 -7.32
N VAL A 120 -3.08 -16.12 -6.74
CA VAL A 120 -4.11 -15.37 -7.49
C VAL A 120 -3.48 -14.44 -8.54
N SER A 121 -2.35 -13.81 -8.22
CA SER A 121 -1.57 -13.02 -9.18
C SER A 121 -0.09 -13.06 -8.81
N ALA A 122 0.71 -13.78 -9.59
CA ALA A 122 2.15 -13.85 -9.40
C ALA A 122 2.86 -12.53 -9.71
N VAL A 123 2.26 -11.71 -10.58
CA VAL A 123 2.80 -10.39 -10.93
C VAL A 123 2.58 -9.39 -9.79
N ASP A 124 1.39 -9.38 -9.21
CA ASP A 124 1.07 -8.48 -8.10
C ASP A 124 1.76 -8.92 -6.79
N ARG A 125 1.87 -10.24 -6.56
CA ARG A 125 2.49 -10.85 -5.38
C ARG A 125 3.84 -11.48 -5.72
N PHE A 126 4.68 -10.72 -6.42
CA PHE A 126 5.95 -11.25 -6.96
C PHE A 126 6.86 -11.85 -5.88
N GLY A 127 7.02 -11.18 -4.73
CA GLY A 127 7.85 -11.71 -3.65
C GLY A 127 7.38 -13.05 -3.09
N MET A 128 6.05 -13.29 -3.09
CA MET A 128 5.49 -14.60 -2.74
C MET A 128 5.76 -15.64 -3.83
N ALA A 129 5.49 -15.27 -5.09
CA ALA A 129 5.64 -16.16 -6.23
C ALA A 129 7.10 -16.58 -6.48
N GLU A 130 8.05 -15.70 -6.19
CA GLU A 130 9.49 -15.99 -6.28
C GLU A 130 9.98 -16.90 -5.15
N ALA A 131 9.30 -16.88 -4.00
CA ALA A 131 9.70 -17.65 -2.82
C ALA A 131 9.11 -19.07 -2.77
N LEU A 132 7.99 -19.29 -3.46
CA LEU A 132 7.31 -20.59 -3.60
C LEU A 132 8.02 -21.47 -4.63
#